data_AF-A0A330HTT3-F1
#
_entry.id   AF-A0A330HTT3-F1
#
_cell.length_a   1.000
_cell.length_b   1.000
_cell.length_c   1.000
_cell.angle_alpha   90.00
_cell.angle_beta   90.00
_cell.angle_gamma   90.00
#
_symmetry.space_group_name_H-M   'P 1'
#
loop_
_entity.id
_entity.type
_entity.pdbx_description
1 polymer ?
#
loop_
_entity_poly.entity_id
_entity_poly.type
_entity_poly.pdbx_seq_one_letter_code
_entity_poly.pdbx_strand_id
1 'polypeptide(L)'
;MADGVIRDILERSIDELPDELRSVFVACVVDGMSPEQFAELFALTSETVEARLHNARSLLVEVLMRQFGGVYQLDDCRSERIANAVIDRLFPRR
;
A
#
# COMPACT_ATOMS: atom_id res chain seq x y z
N MET A 1 -21.40 8.67 -3.55
CA MET A 1 -20.64 9.87 -3.11
C MET A 1 -19.48 9.50 -2.18
N ALA A 2 -19.59 8.48 -1.32
CA ALA A 2 -18.48 8.05 -0.43
C ALA A 2 -17.29 7.38 -1.17
N ASP A 3 -17.56 6.61 -2.24
CA ASP A 3 -16.53 5.82 -2.94
C ASP A 3 -15.44 6.67 -3.61
N GLY A 4 -15.77 7.88 -4.05
CA GLY A 4 -14.80 8.80 -4.67
C GLY A 4 -13.78 9.33 -3.68
N VAL A 5 -14.19 9.63 -2.44
CA VAL A 5 -13.29 10.15 -1.40
C VAL A 5 -12.28 9.09 -0.98
N ILE A 6 -12.73 7.84 -0.81
CA ILE A 6 -11.85 6.72 -0.46
C ILE A 6 -10.85 6.46 -1.59
N ARG A 7 -11.30 6.50 -2.85
CA ARG A 7 -10.44 6.38 -4.02
C ARG A 7 -9.37 7.48 -4.06
N ASP A 8 -9.76 8.75 -3.95
CA ASP A 8 -8.82 9.88 -3.95
C ASP A 8 -7.76 9.75 -2.86
N ILE A 9 -8.15 9.32 -1.65
CA ILE A 9 -7.22 9.10 -0.54
C ILE A 9 -6.22 7.99 -0.88
N LEU A 10 -6.69 6.88 -1.45
CA LEU A 10 -5.84 5.76 -1.84
C LEU A 10 -4.89 6.13 -2.97
N GLU A 11 -5.38 6.81 -4.01
CA GLU A 11 -4.57 7.27 -5.14
C GLU A 11 -3.44 8.18 -4.66
N ARG A 12 -3.75 9.18 -3.83
CA ARG A 12 -2.72 10.06 -3.23
C ARG A 12 -1.75 9.29 -2.33
N SER A 13 -2.24 8.32 -1.58
CA SER A 13 -1.37 7.53 -0.69
C SER A 13 -0.42 6.63 -1.48
N ILE A 14 -0.85 6.10 -2.62
CA ILE A 14 0.00 5.35 -3.55
C ILE A 14 1.01 6.30 -4.23
N ASP A 15 0.59 7.50 -4.62
CA ASP A 15 1.46 8.50 -5.23
C ASP A 15 2.59 8.97 -4.28
N GLU A 16 2.34 9.00 -2.97
CA GLU A 16 3.34 9.31 -1.94
C GLU A 16 4.39 8.20 -1.75
N LEU A 17 4.18 6.99 -2.28
CA LEU A 17 5.18 5.94 -2.20
C LEU A 17 6.43 6.27 -3.05
N PRO A 18 7.63 5.89 -2.59
CA PRO A 18 8.84 5.94 -3.43
C PRO A 18 8.63 5.18 -4.74
N ASP A 19 9.17 5.70 -5.84
CA ASP A 19 8.95 5.17 -7.20
C ASP A 19 9.18 3.66 -7.32
N GLU A 20 10.21 3.12 -6.67
CA GLU A 20 10.53 1.68 -6.67
C GLU A 20 9.44 0.83 -6.01
N LEU A 21 8.85 1.34 -4.92
CA LEU A 21 7.80 0.66 -4.16
C LEU A 21 6.45 0.85 -4.84
N ARG A 22 6.18 2.04 -5.38
CA ARG A 22 4.98 2.34 -6.15
C ARG A 22 4.86 1.44 -7.36
N SER A 23 5.94 1.31 -8.14
CA SER A 23 5.95 0.50 -9.37
C SER A 23 5.64 -0.97 -9.09
N VAL A 24 6.28 -1.55 -8.06
CA VAL A 24 6.03 -2.95 -7.69
C VAL A 24 4.63 -3.15 -7.11
N PHE A 25 4.14 -2.19 -6.33
CA PHE A 25 2.82 -2.25 -5.72
C PHE A 25 1.72 -2.15 -6.78
N VAL A 26 1.80 -1.18 -7.68
CA VAL A 26 0.82 -1.03 -8.76
C VAL A 26 0.82 -2.28 -9.64
N ALA A 27 1.97 -2.72 -10.12
CA ALA A 27 2.05 -3.90 -10.99
C ALA A 27 1.49 -5.16 -10.30
N CYS A 28 1.95 -5.49 -9.09
CA CYS A 28 1.61 -6.76 -8.47
C CYS A 28 0.24 -6.76 -7.77
N VAL A 29 -0.16 -5.63 -7.19
CA VAL A 29 -1.36 -5.54 -6.34
C VAL A 29 -2.54 -4.94 -7.09
N VAL A 30 -2.32 -3.91 -7.91
CA VAL A 30 -3.38 -3.24 -8.66
C VAL A 30 -3.63 -3.92 -10.00
N ASP A 31 -2.57 -4.19 -10.76
CA ASP A 31 -2.66 -4.82 -12.08
C ASP A 31 -2.67 -6.37 -12.02
N GLY A 32 -2.37 -6.93 -10.85
CA GLY A 32 -2.44 -8.39 -10.59
C GLY A 32 -1.30 -9.20 -11.21
N MET A 33 -0.18 -8.56 -11.54
CA MET A 33 1.07 -9.24 -11.93
C MET A 33 1.58 -10.11 -10.79
N SER A 34 2.18 -11.27 -11.10
CA SER A 34 2.77 -12.09 -10.05
C SER A 34 4.14 -11.53 -9.61
N PRO A 35 4.58 -11.73 -8.35
CA PRO A 35 5.90 -11.33 -7.89
C PRO A 35 7.03 -11.89 -8.76
N GLU A 36 6.88 -13.12 -9.26
CA GLU A 36 7.85 -13.80 -10.11
C GLU A 36 7.95 -13.13 -11.49
N GLN A 37 6.81 -12.75 -12.08
CA GLN A 37 6.78 -12.03 -13.35
C GLN A 37 7.46 -10.66 -13.24
N PHE A 38 7.19 -9.93 -12.14
CA PHE A 38 7.86 -8.66 -11.90
C PHE A 38 9.37 -8.84 -11.68
N ALA A 39 9.75 -9.86 -10.91
CA ALA A 39 11.15 -10.19 -10.68
C ALA A 39 11.90 -10.47 -11.99
N GLU A 40 11.29 -11.23 -12.91
CA GLU A 40 11.84 -11.52 -14.23
C GLU A 40 11.99 -10.26 -15.10
N LEU A 41 10.95 -9.41 -15.15
CA LEU A 41 10.95 -8.19 -15.97
C LEU A 41 11.96 -7.14 -15.50
N PHE A 42 12.21 -7.06 -14.19
CA PHE A 42 13.08 -6.04 -13.58
C PHE A 42 14.44 -6.59 -13.13
N ALA A 43 14.77 -7.83 -13.47
CA ALA A 43 16.01 -8.52 -13.07
C ALA A 43 16.25 -8.49 -11.55
N LEU A 44 15.19 -8.74 -10.77
CA LEU A 44 15.21 -8.83 -9.31
C LEU A 44 15.00 -10.28 -8.86
N THR A 45 15.18 -10.56 -7.57
CA THR A 45 14.75 -11.83 -6.96
C THR A 45 13.30 -11.71 -6.46
N SER A 46 12.55 -12.83 -6.46
CA SER A 46 11.19 -12.86 -5.88
C SER A 46 11.19 -12.39 -4.42
N GLU A 47 12.20 -12.76 -3.65
CA GLU A 47 12.40 -12.32 -2.26
C GLU A 47 12.53 -10.78 -2.15
N THR A 48 13.25 -10.14 -3.08
CA THR A 48 13.35 -8.67 -3.12
C THR A 48 12.00 -8.03 -3.44
N VAL A 49 11.23 -8.63 -4.34
CA VAL A 49 9.89 -8.16 -4.71
C VAL A 49 8.93 -8.27 -3.52
N GLU A 50 8.94 -9.39 -2.80
CA GLU A 50 8.15 -9.60 -1.58
C GLU A 50 8.53 -8.60 -0.48
N ALA A 51 9.83 -8.38 -0.25
CA ALA A 51 10.31 -7.40 0.71
C ALA A 51 9.87 -5.98 0.33
N ARG A 52 9.93 -5.61 -0.96
CA ARG A 52 9.44 -4.32 -1.46
C ARG A 52 7.92 -4.19 -1.29
N LEU A 53 7.15 -5.25 -1.54
CA LEU A 53 5.70 -5.23 -1.30
C LEU A 53 5.35 -5.09 0.18
N HIS A 54 6.11 -5.74 1.06
CA HIS A 54 5.97 -5.56 2.50
C HIS A 54 6.24 -4.11 2.90
N ASN A 55 7.36 -3.54 2.45
CA ASN A 55 7.72 -2.16 2.74
C ASN A 55 6.72 -1.15 2.17
N ALA A 56 6.22 -1.38 0.95
CA ALA A 56 5.19 -0.56 0.33
C ALA A 56 3.92 -0.52 1.19
N ARG A 57 3.48 -1.66 1.73
CA ARG A 57 2.31 -1.75 2.61
C ARG A 57 2.53 -1.00 3.93
N SER A 58 3.69 -1.19 4.56
CA SER A 58 4.02 -0.50 5.82
C SER A 58 4.02 1.02 5.63
N LEU A 59 4.62 1.52 4.54
CA LEU A 59 4.58 2.95 4.21
C LEU A 59 3.18 3.44 3.90
N LEU A 60 2.37 2.65 3.20
CA LEU A 60 0.99 3.04 2.87
C LEU A 60 0.13 3.12 4.14
N VAL A 61 0.36 2.24 5.11
CA VAL A 61 -0.22 2.34 6.46
C VAL A 61 0.23 3.62 7.15
N GLU A 62 1.52 3.96 7.13
CA GLU A 62 2.03 5.21 7.71
C GLU A 62 1.42 6.47 7.05
N VAL A 63 1.30 6.49 5.73
CA VAL A 63 0.70 7.61 4.99
C VAL A 63 -0.78 7.75 5.37
N LEU A 64 -1.53 6.64 5.37
CA LEU A 64 -2.92 6.64 5.81
C LEU A 64 -3.06 7.07 7.27
N MET A 65 -2.16 6.63 8.15
CA MET A 65 -2.11 7.05 9.56
C MET A 65 -1.94 8.55 9.70
N ARG A 66 -1.08 9.18 8.91
CA ARG A 66 -0.89 10.63 8.90
C ARG A 66 -2.14 11.36 8.41
N GLN A 67 -2.80 10.84 7.38
CA GLN A 67 -4.04 11.42 6.85
C GLN A 67 -5.23 11.25 7.81
N PHE A 68 -5.40 10.07 8.42
CA PHE A 68 -6.50 9.77 9.35
C PHE A 68 -6.28 10.32 10.76
N GLY A 69 -5.04 10.31 11.25
CA GLY A 69 -4.67 10.77 12.60
C GLY A 69 -4.98 12.26 12.80
N GLY A 70 -4.77 13.08 11.75
CA GLY A 70 -5.15 14.50 11.77
C GLY A 70 -6.66 14.75 11.75
N VAL A 71 -7.44 13.84 11.14
CA VAL A 71 -8.90 14.01 10.96
C VAL A 71 -9.69 13.49 12.17
N TYR A 72 -9.22 12.40 12.80
CA TYR A 72 -10.02 11.68 13.81
C TYR A 72 -9.48 11.75 15.24
N GLN A 73 -8.34 12.42 15.50
CA GLN A 73 -7.70 12.49 16.82
C GLN A 73 -7.66 11.13 17.54
N LEU A 74 -7.45 10.06 16.78
CA LEU A 74 -7.41 8.70 17.31
C LEU A 74 -6.06 8.44 17.96
N ASP A 75 -6.05 7.89 19.17
CA ASP A 75 -4.84 7.38 19.81
C ASP A 75 -4.12 6.38 18.89
N ASP A 76 -2.78 6.48 18.80
CA ASP A 76 -1.93 5.82 17.79
C ASP A 76 -2.24 4.32 17.59
N CYS A 77 -2.48 3.57 18.66
CA CYS A 77 -2.69 2.12 18.56
C CYS A 77 -4.02 1.73 17.88
N ARG A 78 -5.06 2.59 17.94
CA ARG A 78 -6.37 2.28 17.34
C ARG A 78 -6.39 2.66 15.86
N SER A 79 -5.83 3.81 15.53
CA SER A 79 -5.66 4.25 14.14
C SER A 79 -4.79 3.26 13.36
N GLU A 80 -3.70 2.77 13.95
CA GLU A 80 -2.79 1.82 13.28
C GLU A 80 -3.50 0.51 12.94
N ARG A 81 -4.31 -0.01 13.86
CA ARG A 81 -5.13 -1.20 13.62
C ARG A 81 -6.15 -1.00 12.52
N ILE A 82 -6.76 0.18 12.44
CA ILE A 82 -7.75 0.49 11.39
C ILE A 82 -7.05 0.59 10.04
N ALA A 83 -5.92 1.30 9.97
CA ALA A 83 -5.14 1.43 8.73
C ALA A 83 -4.67 0.07 8.22
N ASN A 84 -4.08 -0.76 9.08
CA ASN A 84 -3.70 -2.13 8.73
C ASN A 84 -4.89 -2.96 8.25
N ALA A 85 -6.02 -2.91 8.95
CA ALA A 85 -7.22 -3.66 8.55
C ALA A 85 -7.80 -3.20 7.21
N VAL A 86 -7.73 -1.89 6.91
CA VAL A 86 -8.14 -1.34 5.60
C VAL A 86 -7.21 -1.86 4.51
N ILE A 87 -5.89 -1.82 4.72
CA ILE A 87 -4.91 -2.31 3.76
C ILE A 87 -5.05 -3.80 3.50
N ASP A 88 -5.19 -4.61 4.54
CA ASP A 88 -5.37 -6.06 4.38
C ASP A 88 -6.69 -6.40 3.68
N ARG A 89 -7.75 -5.59 3.87
CA ARG A 89 -9.05 -5.78 3.22
C ARG A 89 -9.06 -5.36 1.76
N LEU A 90 -8.39 -4.27 1.42
CA LEU A 90 -8.35 -3.73 0.06
C LEU A 90 -7.29 -4.44 -0.81
N PHE A 91 -6.19 -4.84 -0.18
CA PHE A 91 -5.06 -5.47 -0.82
C PHE A 91 -4.74 -6.78 -0.10
N PRO A 92 -5.43 -7.89 -0.39
CA PRO A 92 -5.08 -9.17 0.22
C PRO A 92 -3.66 -9.59 -0.16
N ARG A 93 -2.96 -10.26 0.77
CA ARG A 93 -1.67 -10.91 0.48
C ARG A 93 -1.97 -12.13 -0.38
N ARG A 94 -1.45 -12.16 -1.60
CA ARG A 94 -1.68 -13.22 -2.58
C ARG A 94 -0.48 -14.16 -2.62
#